data_AF-A0A819G3Z7-F1
#
_entry.id   AF-A0A819G3Z7-F1
#
_cell.length_a   1.000
_cell.length_b   1.000
_cell.length_c   1.000
_cell.angle_alpha   90.00
_cell.angle_beta   90.00
_cell.angle_gamma   90.00
#
_symmetry.space_group_name_H-M   'P 1'
#
loop_
_entity.id
_entity.type
_entity.pdbx_description
1 polymer ?
#
loop_
_entity_poly.entity_id
_entity_poly.type
_entity_poly.pdbx_seq_one_letter_code
_entity_poly.pdbx_strand_id
1 'polypeptide(L)'
;MTHMLLPDDVLSYHDDVFYDLVRDKCGIVVEEMFQLQNIRSVQSLLRINDVFDFINYDSVELTALKRKVGFELSNGKFQIKAGIRFDVDTFIEALRNVNDKLLQPMSTDHQSDDLTISQEFLVKHPLLKALVEVYLTKDNNDNDNSLSFLTVLIDNIIQNLARPKNAYSYNEQVQKFAMSLYILAGRNVYEFVRMNIPGAIPAVSIIQSSLDSAESQIMANRRSLVL
;
A
#
# COMPACT_ATOMS: atom_id res chain seq x y z
N MET A 1 10.58 26.75 -4.18
CA MET A 1 9.46 25.82 -3.97
C MET A 1 9.24 25.71 -2.48
N THR A 2 8.13 26.23 -1.98
CA THR A 2 7.75 26.15 -0.57
C THR A 2 7.29 24.72 -0.32
N HIS A 3 8.05 23.93 0.44
CA HIS A 3 7.63 22.59 0.82
C HIS A 3 6.38 22.70 1.71
N MET A 4 5.24 22.25 1.20
CA MET A 4 4.03 22.11 2.00
C MET A 4 4.28 21.00 3.03
N LEU A 5 4.39 21.39 4.31
CA LEU A 5 4.58 20.46 5.41
C LEU A 5 3.25 19.77 5.73
N LEU A 6 3.25 18.44 5.60
CA LEU A 6 2.11 17.57 5.92
C LEU A 6 2.45 16.69 7.13
N PRO A 7 1.47 16.35 7.98
CA PRO A 7 1.66 15.39 9.07
C PRO A 7 2.06 13.99 8.56
N ASP A 8 2.76 13.21 9.39
CA ASP A 8 3.23 11.87 9.01
C ASP A 8 2.09 10.87 8.81
N ASP A 9 0.98 11.05 9.52
CA ASP A 9 -0.22 10.20 9.46
C ASP A 9 -1.28 10.72 8.49
N VAL A 10 -0.95 11.73 7.67
CA VAL A 10 -1.90 12.44 6.78
C VAL A 10 -2.72 11.52 5.87
N LEU A 11 -2.16 10.38 5.46
CA LEU A 11 -2.85 9.42 4.59
C LEU A 11 -4.03 8.70 5.26
N SER A 12 -4.10 8.73 6.60
CA SER A 12 -5.20 8.18 7.39
C SER A 12 -6.37 9.15 7.55
N TYR A 13 -6.21 10.42 7.18
CA TYR A 13 -7.21 11.45 7.44
C TYR A 13 -8.48 11.23 6.64
N HIS A 14 -9.62 11.33 7.33
CA HIS A 14 -10.96 11.21 6.78
C HIS A 14 -11.93 12.20 7.46
N ASP A 15 -13.06 12.44 6.79
CA ASP A 15 -14.16 13.30 7.20
C ASP A 15 -13.67 14.67 7.71
N ASP A 16 -14.08 15.08 8.92
CA ASP A 16 -13.80 16.42 9.47
C ASP A 16 -12.29 16.70 9.57
N VAL A 17 -11.49 15.70 9.94
CA VAL A 17 -10.02 15.84 10.05
C VAL A 17 -9.39 16.10 8.68
N PHE A 18 -9.91 15.45 7.64
CA PHE A 18 -9.50 15.71 6.27
C PHE A 18 -9.92 17.12 5.82
N TYR A 19 -11.13 17.56 6.13
CA TYR A 19 -11.62 18.89 5.76
C TYR A 19 -10.86 20.01 6.47
N ASP A 20 -10.54 19.84 7.75
CA ASP A 20 -9.73 20.81 8.49
C ASP A 20 -8.33 20.96 7.89
N LEU A 21 -7.71 19.85 7.47
CA LEU A 21 -6.43 19.89 6.75
C LEU A 21 -6.54 20.65 5.42
N VAL A 22 -7.59 20.37 4.63
CA VAL A 22 -7.81 21.04 3.33
C VAL A 22 -8.05 22.52 3.55
N ARG A 23 -8.82 22.90 4.57
CA ARG A 23 -9.05 24.30 4.94
C ARG A 23 -7.75 25.01 5.32
N ASP A 24 -6.88 24.36 6.10
CA ASP A 24 -5.58 24.90 6.51
C ASP A 24 -4.63 25.10 5.33
N LYS A 25 -4.56 24.11 4.41
CA LYS A 25 -3.57 24.11 3.31
C LYS A 25 -4.03 24.80 2.04
N CYS A 26 -5.32 24.73 1.71
CA CYS A 26 -5.88 25.19 0.44
C CYS A 26 -6.99 26.24 0.61
N GLY A 27 -7.42 26.51 1.84
CA GLY A 27 -8.46 27.48 2.15
C GLY A 27 -9.89 26.94 2.05
N ILE A 28 -10.82 27.72 2.60
CA ILE A 28 -12.24 27.35 2.74
C ILE A 28 -12.94 27.04 1.42
N VAL A 29 -12.54 27.70 0.32
CA VAL A 29 -13.17 27.48 -1.00
C VAL A 29 -12.89 26.06 -1.51
N VAL A 30 -11.68 25.55 -1.30
CA VAL A 30 -11.29 24.19 -1.72
C VAL A 30 -11.92 23.14 -0.80
N GLU A 31 -12.03 23.44 0.49
CA GLU A 31 -12.75 22.58 1.43
C GLU A 31 -14.23 22.41 1.03
N GLU A 32 -14.94 23.52 0.82
CA GLU A 32 -16.34 23.49 0.35
C GLU A 32 -16.47 22.71 -0.97
N MET A 33 -15.50 22.89 -1.88
CA MET A 33 -15.46 22.17 -3.16
C MET A 33 -15.34 20.66 -2.95
N PHE A 34 -14.48 20.20 -2.04
CA PHE A 34 -14.33 18.78 -1.74
C PHE A 34 -15.53 18.20 -0.99
N GLN A 35 -16.14 18.96 -0.08
CA GLN A 35 -17.39 18.56 0.60
C GLN A 35 -18.53 18.35 -0.38
N LEU A 36 -18.75 19.30 -1.29
CA LEU A 36 -19.81 19.22 -2.31
C LEU A 36 -19.61 18.04 -3.28
N GLN A 37 -18.35 17.72 -3.61
CA GLN A 37 -18.01 16.56 -4.43
C GLN A 37 -17.94 15.25 -3.64
N ASN A 38 -18.26 15.28 -2.34
CA ASN A 38 -18.24 14.13 -1.45
C ASN A 38 -16.86 13.44 -1.36
N ILE A 39 -15.78 14.21 -1.53
CA ILE A 39 -14.40 13.77 -1.33
C ILE A 39 -14.13 13.87 0.17
N ARG A 40 -14.06 12.74 0.86
CA ARG A 40 -14.03 12.67 2.34
C ARG A 40 -12.72 12.17 2.93
N SER A 41 -11.74 11.83 2.11
CA SER A 41 -10.47 11.30 2.59
C SER A 41 -9.35 11.55 1.60
N VAL A 42 -8.11 11.52 2.11
CA VAL A 42 -6.91 11.56 1.27
C VAL A 42 -6.92 10.43 0.24
N GLN A 43 -7.32 9.22 0.65
CA GLN A 43 -7.38 8.07 -0.26
C GLN A 43 -8.41 8.24 -1.38
N SER A 44 -9.58 8.83 -1.08
CA SER A 44 -10.56 9.15 -2.12
C SER A 44 -10.03 10.22 -3.08
N LEU A 45 -9.37 11.26 -2.55
CA LEU A 45 -8.81 12.35 -3.35
C LEU A 45 -7.74 11.85 -4.32
N LEU A 46 -6.81 11.02 -3.85
CA LEU A 46 -5.71 10.49 -4.66
C LEU A 46 -6.17 9.59 -5.83
N ARG A 47 -7.37 9.04 -5.75
CA ARG A 47 -7.97 8.20 -6.81
C ARG A 47 -8.69 8.99 -7.89
N ILE A 48 -8.93 10.29 -7.67
CA ILE A 48 -9.64 11.14 -8.62
C ILE A 48 -8.64 11.65 -9.67
N ASN A 49 -9.00 11.48 -10.94
CA ASN A 49 -8.16 11.91 -12.05
C ASN A 49 -8.15 13.44 -12.20
N ASP A 50 -9.33 14.06 -12.16
CA ASP A 50 -9.50 15.51 -12.24
C ASP A 50 -10.57 15.97 -11.23
N VAL A 51 -10.12 16.65 -10.18
CA VAL A 51 -10.97 17.22 -9.13
C VAL A 51 -11.78 18.44 -9.59
N PHE A 52 -11.49 18.95 -10.79
CA PHE A 52 -12.21 20.08 -11.39
C PHE A 52 -13.24 19.65 -12.43
N ASP A 53 -13.44 18.34 -12.68
CA ASP A 53 -14.40 17.88 -13.69
C ASP A 53 -15.83 18.34 -13.40
N PHE A 54 -16.16 18.65 -12.14
CA PHE A 54 -17.45 19.21 -11.75
C PHE A 54 -17.82 20.52 -12.46
N ILE A 55 -16.82 21.23 -13.00
CA ILE A 55 -17.02 22.45 -13.78
C ILE A 55 -17.90 22.20 -15.02
N ASN A 56 -17.91 20.97 -15.53
CA ASN A 56 -18.61 20.55 -16.74
C ASN A 56 -20.09 20.14 -16.49
N TYR A 57 -20.49 19.91 -15.24
CA TYR A 57 -21.86 19.46 -14.94
C TYR A 57 -22.84 20.62 -14.90
N ASP A 58 -23.97 20.52 -15.60
CA ASP A 58 -25.03 21.53 -15.56
C ASP A 58 -25.91 21.32 -14.33
N SER A 59 -25.65 22.08 -13.26
CA SER A 59 -26.36 21.99 -11.99
C SER A 59 -26.43 23.36 -11.31
N VAL A 60 -27.62 23.68 -10.81
CA VAL A 60 -27.88 24.92 -10.07
C VAL A 60 -27.13 24.91 -8.74
N GLU A 61 -27.07 23.74 -8.08
CA GLU A 61 -26.35 23.53 -6.82
C GLU A 61 -24.85 23.83 -6.97
N LEU A 62 -24.25 23.47 -8.12
CA LEU A 62 -22.84 23.72 -8.41
C LEU A 62 -22.55 25.14 -8.88
N THR A 63 -23.56 25.90 -9.34
CA THR A 63 -23.35 27.23 -9.94
C THR A 63 -22.71 28.20 -8.95
N ALA A 64 -23.14 28.18 -7.69
CA ALA A 64 -22.55 29.01 -6.64
C ALA A 64 -21.06 28.67 -6.41
N LEU A 65 -20.73 27.38 -6.37
CA LEU A 65 -19.35 26.90 -6.22
C LEU A 65 -18.50 27.27 -7.43
N LYS A 66 -19.00 27.08 -8.66
CA LYS A 66 -18.29 27.43 -9.90
C LYS A 66 -17.89 28.91 -9.94
N ARG A 67 -18.74 29.81 -9.44
CA ARG A 67 -18.42 31.24 -9.32
C ARG A 67 -17.37 31.55 -8.24
N LYS A 68 -17.31 30.76 -7.17
CA LYS A 68 -16.24 30.88 -6.15
C LYS A 68 -14.89 30.41 -6.72
N VAL A 69 -14.90 29.25 -7.39
CA VAL A 69 -13.70 28.54 -7.86
C VAL A 69 -13.17 29.06 -9.21
N GLY A 70 -14.02 29.64 -10.05
CA GLY A 70 -13.70 30.01 -11.42
C GLY A 70 -14.15 31.41 -11.85
N PHE A 71 -13.88 31.72 -13.11
CA PHE A 71 -14.41 32.85 -13.85
C PHE A 71 -15.42 32.35 -14.88
N GLU A 72 -16.55 33.03 -14.96
CA GLU A 72 -17.53 32.83 -16.03
C GLU A 72 -17.07 33.63 -17.26
N LEU A 73 -16.87 32.95 -18.37
CA LEU A 73 -16.49 33.55 -19.65
C LEU A 73 -17.73 34.07 -20.39
N SER A 74 -17.53 34.97 -21.35
CA SER A 74 -18.62 35.55 -22.15
C SER A 74 -19.43 34.53 -22.97
N ASN A 75 -18.90 33.32 -23.18
CA ASN A 75 -19.59 32.21 -23.84
C ASN A 75 -20.34 31.29 -22.88
N GLY A 76 -20.47 31.65 -21.60
CA GLY A 76 -21.13 30.86 -20.56
C GLY A 76 -20.31 29.69 -20.01
N LYS A 77 -19.08 29.47 -20.47
CA LYS A 77 -18.18 28.47 -19.90
C LYS A 77 -17.49 28.99 -18.65
N PHE A 78 -17.12 28.09 -17.76
CA PHE A 78 -16.34 28.41 -16.57
C PHE A 78 -14.87 28.01 -16.74
N GLN A 79 -13.97 28.85 -16.26
CA GLN A 79 -12.54 28.57 -16.17
C GLN A 79 -12.08 28.64 -14.72
N ILE A 80 -11.38 27.61 -14.22
CA ILE A 80 -10.86 27.57 -12.85
C ILE A 80 -9.81 28.66 -12.65
N LYS A 81 -9.85 29.36 -11.51
CA LYS A 81 -8.83 30.35 -11.14
C LYS A 81 -7.47 29.67 -11.00
N ALA A 82 -6.45 30.24 -11.63
CA ALA A 82 -5.11 29.65 -11.65
C ALA A 82 -4.54 29.41 -10.25
N GLY A 83 -4.77 30.32 -9.29
CA GLY A 83 -4.34 30.15 -7.90
C GLY A 83 -4.97 28.92 -7.24
N ILE A 84 -6.28 28.72 -7.38
CA ILE A 84 -6.96 27.55 -6.79
C ILE A 84 -6.46 26.26 -7.43
N ARG A 85 -6.28 26.24 -8.76
CA ARG A 85 -5.69 25.09 -9.44
C ARG A 85 -4.28 24.79 -8.90
N PHE A 86 -3.44 25.82 -8.78
CA PHE A 86 -2.09 25.67 -8.24
C PHE A 86 -2.09 25.12 -6.81
N ASP A 87 -2.94 25.66 -5.93
CA ASP A 87 -2.99 25.24 -4.52
C ASP A 87 -3.44 23.78 -4.39
N VAL A 88 -4.45 23.38 -5.16
CA VAL A 88 -4.97 22.01 -5.19
C VAL A 88 -3.97 21.05 -5.80
N ASP A 89 -3.37 21.40 -6.94
CA ASP A 89 -2.37 20.57 -7.61
C ASP A 89 -1.14 20.37 -6.70
N THR A 90 -0.67 21.44 -6.06
CA THR A 90 0.44 21.39 -5.09
C THR A 90 0.11 20.52 -3.89
N PHE A 91 -1.11 20.62 -3.36
CA PHE A 91 -1.55 19.78 -2.24
C PHE A 91 -1.65 18.31 -2.62
N ILE A 92 -2.24 17.99 -3.78
CA ILE A 92 -2.32 16.62 -4.30
C ILE A 92 -0.92 16.07 -4.58
N GLU A 93 -0.02 16.87 -5.15
CA GLU A 93 1.37 16.48 -5.38
C GLU A 93 2.10 16.20 -4.05
N ALA A 94 1.90 17.03 -3.02
CA ALA A 94 2.45 16.79 -1.69
C ALA A 94 1.93 15.47 -1.08
N LEU A 95 0.63 15.20 -1.19
CA LEU A 95 0.02 13.95 -0.74
C LEU A 95 0.52 12.74 -1.54
N ARG A 96 0.67 12.87 -2.86
CA ARG A 96 1.26 11.83 -3.72
C ARG A 96 2.69 11.56 -3.33
N ASN A 97 3.50 12.58 -3.07
CA ASN A 97 4.86 12.40 -2.60
C ASN A 97 4.93 11.64 -1.27
N VAL A 98 4.02 11.90 -0.32
CA VAL A 98 3.93 11.11 0.92
C VAL A 98 3.51 9.67 0.62
N ASN A 99 2.51 9.48 -0.23
CA ASN A 99 2.02 8.16 -0.64
C ASN A 99 3.08 7.36 -1.42
N ASP A 100 3.84 8.01 -2.29
CA ASP A 100 4.90 7.42 -3.10
C ASP A 100 6.13 7.12 -2.26
N LYS A 101 6.47 7.93 -1.25
CA LYS A 101 7.50 7.56 -0.25
C LYS A 101 7.14 6.30 0.52
N LEU A 102 5.85 6.03 0.71
CA LEU A 102 5.37 4.78 1.30
C LEU A 102 5.28 3.62 0.29
N LEU A 103 5.18 3.91 -1.02
CA LEU A 103 5.03 2.91 -2.08
C LEU A 103 6.31 2.62 -2.89
N GLN A 104 7.34 3.48 -2.82
CA GLN A 104 8.60 3.26 -3.52
C GLN A 104 9.38 2.12 -2.83
N PRO A 105 9.74 1.05 -3.57
CA PRO A 105 10.78 0.15 -3.13
C PRO A 105 12.10 0.92 -3.17
N MET A 106 12.79 1.02 -2.02
CA MET A 106 14.14 1.56 -1.98
C MET A 106 15.03 0.76 -2.95
N SER A 107 15.46 1.41 -4.03
CA SER A 107 16.56 0.94 -4.86
C SER A 107 17.85 1.06 -4.06
N THR A 108 18.48 -0.09 -3.80
CA THR A 108 19.91 -0.31 -3.55
C THR A 108 20.74 0.93 -3.19
N ASP A 109 20.86 1.24 -1.91
CA ASP A 109 22.17 1.38 -1.30
C ASP A 109 22.07 1.21 0.22
N HIS A 110 23.14 0.65 0.80
CA HIS A 110 23.23 0.29 2.20
C HIS A 110 23.00 1.49 3.14
N GLN A 111 21.81 1.60 3.73
CA GLN A 111 21.61 2.24 5.03
C GLN A 111 20.33 1.68 5.66
N SER A 112 20.52 1.18 6.88
CA SER A 112 19.54 0.58 7.76
C SER A 112 18.51 1.62 8.22
N ASP A 113 17.44 1.80 7.44
CA ASP A 113 16.19 2.29 8.00
C ASP A 113 15.37 1.09 8.46
N ASP A 114 15.22 1.00 9.77
CA ASP A 114 14.69 -0.16 10.50
C ASP A 114 13.21 -0.37 10.13
N LEU A 115 12.95 -1.14 9.08
CA LEU A 115 11.61 -1.60 8.70
C LEU A 115 11.07 -2.47 9.84
N THR A 116 10.31 -1.86 10.76
CA THR A 116 9.84 -2.50 11.97
C THR A 116 8.34 -2.78 11.90
N ILE A 117 7.94 -3.97 12.36
CA ILE A 117 6.52 -4.33 12.49
C ILE A 117 5.95 -3.56 13.67
N SER A 118 4.87 -2.80 13.47
CA SER A 118 4.29 -1.98 14.55
C SER A 118 3.80 -2.85 15.72
N GLN A 119 4.02 -2.40 16.95
CA GLN A 119 3.60 -3.14 18.15
C GLN A 119 2.09 -3.36 18.19
N GLU A 120 1.29 -2.41 17.68
CA GLU A 120 -0.16 -2.59 17.57
C GLU A 120 -0.55 -3.74 16.64
N PHE A 121 0.21 -3.95 15.56
CA PHE A 121 0.01 -5.07 14.65
C PHE A 121 0.42 -6.40 15.30
N LEU A 122 1.52 -6.42 16.04
CA LEU A 122 1.99 -7.61 16.76
C LEU A 122 0.99 -8.06 17.85
N VAL A 123 0.32 -7.12 18.53
CA VAL A 123 -0.74 -7.45 19.50
C VAL A 123 -1.92 -8.15 18.82
N LYS A 124 -2.25 -7.79 17.58
CA LYS A 124 -3.33 -8.43 16.80
C LYS A 124 -2.94 -9.81 16.25
N HIS A 125 -1.65 -10.12 16.19
CA HIS A 125 -1.12 -11.37 15.63
C HIS A 125 -0.13 -12.06 16.60
N PRO A 126 -0.63 -12.78 17.63
CA PRO A 126 0.21 -13.38 18.68
C PRO A 126 1.28 -14.35 18.17
N LEU A 127 0.99 -15.12 17.12
CA LEU A 127 1.95 -16.06 16.55
C LEU A 127 3.07 -15.36 15.76
N LEU A 128 2.76 -14.25 15.08
CA LEU A 128 3.78 -13.40 14.48
C LEU A 128 4.64 -12.74 15.56
N LYS A 129 4.03 -12.27 16.65
CA LYS A 129 4.76 -11.72 17.80
C LYS A 129 5.75 -12.73 18.39
N ALA A 130 5.30 -13.95 18.65
CA ALA A 130 6.18 -15.02 19.14
C ALA A 130 7.34 -15.33 18.17
N LEU A 131 7.06 -15.32 16.85
CA LEU A 131 8.10 -15.52 15.82
C LEU A 131 9.16 -14.41 15.84
N VAL A 132 8.74 -13.15 15.96
CA VAL A 132 9.65 -11.99 16.04
C VAL A 132 10.45 -12.00 17.34
N GLU A 133 9.84 -12.37 18.47
CA GLU A 133 10.56 -12.52 19.74
C GLU A 133 11.65 -13.60 19.66
N VAL A 134 11.37 -14.73 19.00
CA VAL A 134 12.37 -15.79 18.77
C VAL A 134 13.53 -15.28 17.90
N TYR A 135 13.25 -14.46 16.89
CA TYR A 135 14.26 -13.84 16.05
C TYR A 135 15.17 -12.90 16.87
N LEU A 136 14.56 -11.95 17.60
CA LEU A 136 15.29 -10.96 18.41
C LEU A 136 16.08 -11.58 19.57
N THR A 137 15.58 -12.67 20.17
CA THR A 137 16.27 -13.34 21.29
C THR A 137 17.50 -14.12 20.82
N LYS A 138 17.52 -14.56 19.56
CA LYS A 138 18.64 -15.33 19.00
C LYS A 138 19.70 -14.46 18.32
N ASP A 139 19.32 -13.34 17.71
CA ASP A 139 20.26 -12.36 17.14
C ASP A 139 21.26 -11.83 18.20
N ASN A 140 20.80 -11.74 19.44
CA ASN A 140 21.63 -11.32 20.59
C ASN A 140 22.61 -12.38 21.11
N ASN A 141 22.53 -13.65 20.67
CA ASN A 141 23.18 -14.77 21.36
C ASN A 141 24.20 -15.61 20.55
N ASP A 142 24.30 -15.56 19.21
CA ASP A 142 25.36 -16.31 18.51
C ASP A 142 25.60 -15.92 17.03
N ASN A 143 26.86 -16.03 16.59
CA ASN A 143 27.37 -15.87 15.21
C ASN A 143 27.01 -17.06 14.29
N ASP A 144 25.82 -17.62 14.41
CA ASP A 144 25.47 -18.89 13.77
C ASP A 144 24.68 -18.68 12.45
N ASN A 145 25.18 -19.26 11.36
CA ASN A 145 24.55 -19.30 10.03
C ASN A 145 23.16 -19.99 10.03
N SER A 146 22.74 -20.58 11.16
CA SER A 146 21.49 -21.32 11.28
C SER A 146 20.22 -20.47 11.19
N LEU A 147 20.33 -19.13 11.26
CA LEU A 147 19.21 -18.21 11.13
C LEU A 147 18.98 -17.66 9.73
N SER A 148 19.80 -18.02 8.74
CA SER A 148 19.71 -17.49 7.38
C SER A 148 18.29 -17.54 6.79
N PHE A 149 17.56 -18.65 6.99
CA PHE A 149 16.17 -18.73 6.54
C PHE A 149 15.20 -17.91 7.40
N LEU A 150 15.40 -17.84 8.73
CA LEU A 150 14.52 -17.07 9.60
C LEU A 150 14.64 -15.57 9.29
N THR A 151 15.84 -15.07 9.05
CA THR A 151 16.08 -13.70 8.57
C THR A 151 15.35 -13.46 7.26
N VAL A 152 15.53 -14.34 6.27
CA VAL A 152 14.84 -14.23 4.96
C VAL A 152 13.32 -14.26 5.12
N LEU A 153 12.79 -15.06 6.03
CA LEU A 153 11.36 -15.16 6.30
C LEU A 153 10.82 -13.88 6.96
N ILE A 154 11.51 -13.36 7.99
CA ILE A 154 11.14 -12.12 8.68
C ILE A 154 11.22 -10.94 7.72
N ASP A 155 12.30 -10.83 6.94
CA ASP A 155 12.45 -9.79 5.92
C ASP A 155 11.33 -9.86 4.88
N ASN A 156 10.98 -11.07 4.43
CA ASN A 156 9.88 -11.23 3.48
C ASN A 156 8.52 -10.83 4.08
N ILE A 157 8.26 -11.16 5.34
CA ILE A 157 7.06 -10.74 6.07
C ILE A 157 7.03 -9.21 6.15
N ILE A 158 8.09 -8.58 6.62
CA ILE A 158 8.21 -7.12 6.77
C ILE A 158 7.95 -6.44 5.42
N GLN A 159 8.60 -6.89 4.36
CA GLN A 159 8.42 -6.37 3.02
C GLN A 159 7.00 -6.55 2.49
N ASN A 160 6.34 -7.67 2.79
CA ASN A 160 4.96 -7.90 2.36
C ASN A 160 3.97 -7.09 3.20
N LEU A 161 4.20 -6.89 4.48
CA LEU A 161 3.37 -6.02 5.32
C LEU A 161 3.45 -4.56 4.91
N ALA A 162 4.59 -4.12 4.36
CA ALA A 162 4.74 -2.79 3.76
C ALA A 162 4.00 -2.65 2.41
N ARG A 163 3.62 -3.76 1.76
CA ARG A 163 2.95 -3.74 0.45
C ARG A 163 1.43 -3.81 0.59
N PRO A 164 0.68 -3.31 -0.41
CA PRO A 164 -0.74 -3.60 -0.50
C PRO A 164 -0.97 -5.12 -0.63
N LYS A 165 -2.04 -5.64 -0.01
CA LYS A 165 -2.35 -7.09 0.09
C LYS A 165 -2.32 -7.86 -1.24
N ASN A 166 -2.51 -7.16 -2.36
CA ASN A 166 -2.56 -7.74 -3.70
C ASN A 166 -1.19 -7.77 -4.40
N ALA A 167 -0.14 -7.20 -3.79
CA ALA A 167 1.20 -7.06 -4.36
C ALA A 167 2.26 -7.82 -3.56
N TYR A 168 1.85 -8.83 -2.78
CA TYR A 168 2.79 -9.66 -2.03
C TYR A 168 3.72 -10.41 -2.98
N SER A 169 5.01 -10.38 -2.67
CA SER A 169 6.04 -11.14 -3.38
C SER A 169 6.84 -11.95 -2.39
N TYR A 170 7.24 -13.14 -2.82
CA TYR A 170 7.84 -14.13 -1.94
C TYR A 170 9.22 -14.47 -2.47
N ASN A 171 10.21 -14.41 -1.58
CA ASN A 171 11.55 -14.92 -1.86
C ASN A 171 11.48 -16.41 -2.25
N GLU A 172 12.37 -16.86 -3.14
CA GLU A 172 12.40 -18.24 -3.63
C GLU A 172 12.48 -19.27 -2.49
N GLN A 173 13.25 -19.00 -1.43
CA GLN A 173 13.34 -19.88 -0.27
C GLN A 173 12.01 -19.99 0.49
N VAL A 174 11.31 -18.86 0.64
CA VAL A 174 9.97 -18.81 1.27
C VAL A 174 8.95 -19.56 0.40
N GLN A 175 9.02 -19.44 -0.92
CA GLN A 175 8.17 -20.19 -1.83
C GLN A 175 8.40 -21.71 -1.72
N LYS A 176 9.66 -22.15 -1.72
CA LYS A 176 10.02 -23.57 -1.54
C LYS A 176 9.54 -24.10 -0.19
N PHE A 177 9.76 -23.34 0.89
CA PHE A 177 9.25 -23.67 2.22
C PHE A 177 7.73 -23.80 2.23
N ALA A 178 7.02 -22.85 1.61
CA ALA A 178 5.56 -22.87 1.53
C ALA A 178 5.05 -24.09 0.75
N MET A 179 5.69 -24.46 -0.36
CA MET A 179 5.37 -25.69 -1.09
C MET A 179 5.58 -26.92 -0.23
N SER A 180 6.73 -27.04 0.45
CA SER A 180 7.03 -28.16 1.35
C SER A 180 6.01 -28.24 2.49
N LEU A 181 5.65 -27.10 3.10
CA LEU A 181 4.64 -27.03 4.15
C LEU A 181 3.28 -27.52 3.65
N TYR A 182 2.85 -27.07 2.46
CA TYR A 182 1.59 -27.48 1.86
C TYR A 182 1.54 -28.99 1.58
N ILE A 183 2.62 -29.55 1.03
CA ILE A 183 2.72 -30.98 0.70
C ILE A 183 2.74 -31.85 1.95
N LEU A 184 3.54 -31.47 2.97
CA LEU A 184 3.78 -32.30 4.14
C LEU A 184 2.70 -32.16 5.21
N ALA A 185 2.26 -30.93 5.48
CA ALA A 185 1.30 -30.66 6.56
C ALA A 185 -0.14 -30.55 6.06
N GLY A 186 -0.33 -30.48 4.74
CA GLY A 186 -1.64 -30.37 4.12
C GLY A 186 -2.26 -28.97 4.21
N ARG A 187 -3.37 -28.80 3.48
CA ARG A 187 -4.04 -27.51 3.30
C ARG A 187 -4.49 -26.83 4.59
N ASN A 188 -4.98 -27.59 5.57
CA ASN A 188 -5.51 -27.03 6.81
C ASN A 188 -4.42 -26.36 7.65
N VAL A 189 -3.27 -27.03 7.79
CA VAL A 189 -2.12 -26.47 8.51
C VAL A 189 -1.55 -25.28 7.73
N TYR A 190 -1.48 -25.39 6.41
CA TYR A 190 -1.02 -24.30 5.56
C TYR A 190 -1.85 -23.01 5.72
N GLU A 191 -3.19 -23.11 5.60
CA GLU A 191 -4.07 -21.95 5.77
C GLU A 191 -4.06 -21.44 7.21
N PHE A 192 -3.93 -22.32 8.21
CA PHE A 192 -3.76 -21.90 9.60
C PHE A 192 -2.52 -21.02 9.76
N VAL A 193 -1.37 -21.42 9.24
CA VAL A 193 -0.14 -20.62 9.29
C VAL A 193 -0.34 -19.30 8.55
N ARG A 194 -0.95 -19.31 7.36
CA ARG A 194 -1.16 -18.12 6.53
C ARG A 194 -2.05 -17.08 7.21
N MET A 195 -3.10 -17.51 7.89
CA MET A 195 -4.02 -16.61 8.59
C MET A 195 -3.41 -16.01 9.86
N ASN A 196 -2.51 -16.75 10.53
CA ASN A 196 -1.93 -16.33 11.80
C ASN A 196 -0.60 -15.57 11.65
N ILE A 197 0.08 -15.70 10.51
CA ILE A 197 1.32 -15.00 10.20
C ILE A 197 1.16 -14.29 8.84
N PRO A 198 0.51 -13.11 8.82
CA PRO A 198 0.22 -12.40 7.58
C PRO A 198 1.50 -12.03 6.82
N GLY A 199 1.49 -12.22 5.51
CA GLY A 199 2.64 -11.91 4.64
C GLY A 199 3.74 -12.99 4.62
N ALA A 200 3.63 -14.05 5.43
CA ALA A 200 4.67 -15.07 5.53
C ALA A 200 4.69 -16.09 4.39
N ILE A 201 3.52 -16.48 3.89
CA ILE A 201 3.39 -17.52 2.85
C ILE A 201 2.32 -17.15 1.81
N PRO A 202 2.51 -17.57 0.54
CA PRO A 202 1.60 -17.27 -0.55
C PRO A 202 0.18 -17.83 -0.37
N ALA A 203 -0.74 -17.37 -1.22
CA ALA A 203 -2.06 -17.97 -1.32
C ALA A 203 -1.97 -19.37 -1.95
N VAL A 204 -2.90 -20.26 -1.57
CA VAL A 204 -2.96 -21.64 -2.11
C VAL A 204 -3.07 -21.66 -3.63
N SER A 205 -3.73 -20.68 -4.26
CA SER A 205 -3.81 -20.57 -5.72
C SER A 205 -2.44 -20.43 -6.38
N ILE A 206 -1.53 -19.66 -5.76
CA ILE A 206 -0.16 -19.47 -6.26
C ILE A 206 0.60 -20.80 -6.14
N ILE A 207 0.52 -21.46 -4.98
CA ILE A 207 1.17 -22.76 -4.76
C ILE A 207 0.66 -23.83 -5.73
N GLN A 208 -0.65 -23.90 -5.95
CA GLN A 208 -1.25 -24.87 -6.87
C GLN A 208 -0.75 -24.65 -8.30
N SER A 209 -0.68 -23.40 -8.77
CA SER A 209 -0.15 -23.10 -10.10
C SER A 209 1.32 -23.52 -10.25
N SER A 210 2.13 -23.40 -9.20
CA SER A 210 3.52 -23.84 -9.18
C SER A 210 3.64 -25.37 -9.16
N LEU A 211 2.75 -26.06 -8.44
CA LEU A 211 2.67 -27.53 -8.42
C LEU A 211 2.27 -28.08 -9.80
N ASP A 212 1.24 -27.52 -10.42
CA ASP A 212 0.76 -27.96 -11.74
C ASP A 212 1.84 -27.73 -12.82
N SER A 213 2.61 -26.64 -12.71
CA SER A 213 3.77 -26.37 -13.56
C SER A 213 4.89 -27.39 -13.34
N ALA A 214 5.21 -27.72 -12.10
CA ALA A 214 6.23 -28.72 -11.77
C ALA A 214 5.84 -30.12 -12.26
N GLU A 215 4.57 -30.51 -12.11
CA GLU A 215 4.04 -31.78 -12.63
C GLU A 215 4.18 -31.85 -14.16
N SER A 216 3.83 -30.76 -14.85
CA SER A 216 3.97 -30.65 -16.31
C SER A 216 5.43 -30.82 -16.76
N GLN A 217 6.39 -30.24 -16.03
CA GLN A 217 7.82 -30.39 -16.33
C GLN A 217 8.32 -31.82 -16.08
N ILE A 218 7.87 -32.48 -15.00
CA ILE A 218 8.21 -33.87 -14.72
C ILE A 218 7.68 -34.79 -15.83
N MET A 219 6.44 -34.58 -16.27
CA MET A 219 5.82 -35.34 -17.36
C MET A 219 6.55 -35.13 -18.70
N ALA A 220 6.97 -33.90 -19.00
CA ALA A 220 7.76 -33.59 -20.20
C ALA A 220 9.13 -34.30 -20.18
N ASN A 221 9.84 -34.24 -19.04
CA ASN A 221 11.15 -34.88 -18.87
C ASN A 221 11.06 -36.42 -18.88
N ARG A 222 9.93 -36.99 -18.41
CA ARG A 222 9.68 -38.44 -18.51
C ARG A 222 9.52 -38.91 -19.95
N ARG A 223 8.96 -38.08 -20.84
CA ARG A 223 8.80 -38.41 -22.26
C ARG A 223 10.12 -38.34 -23.03
N SER A 224 11.05 -37.46 -22.64
CA SER A 224 12.37 -37.36 -23.27
C SER A 224 13.36 -38.45 -22.85
N LEU A 225 13.10 -39.18 -21.77
CA LEU A 225 13.94 -40.29 -21.28
C LEU A 225 13.52 -41.68 -21.81
N VAL A 226 12.43 -41.75 -22.59
CA VAL A 226 11.90 -43.00 -23.18
C VAL A 226 12.17 -43.09 -24.69
N LEU A 227 12.99 -42.17 -25.22
CA LEU A 227 13.57 -42.20 -26.56
C LEU A 227 15.08 -42.44 -26.45
#